data_AF-A0A3A4AUN5-F1
#
_entry.id   AF-A0A3A4AUN5-F1
#
_cell.length_a   1.000
_cell.length_b   1.000
_cell.length_c   1.000
_cell.angle_alpha   90.00
_cell.angle_beta   90.00
_cell.angle_gamma   90.00
#
_symmetry.space_group_name_H-M   'P 1'
#
loop_
_entity.id
_entity.type
_entity.pdbx_description
1 polymer ?
#
loop_
_entity_poly.entity_id
_entity_poly.type
_entity_poly.pdbx_seq_one_letter_code
_entity_poly.pdbx_strand_id
1 'polypeptide(L)'
;MREAEAIVATLRLREVRAMLLTLAVTRRKAQLAWSSVRRLLAEAEREGDAERVQRLRENLREAHRCLASVLHSSSVLARALSEERAALVRVTEHRIRHQVEANRRLLVECDGEHMTTP
;
A
#
# COMPACT_ATOMS: atom_id res chain seq x y z
N MET A 1 -23.50 3.26 12.22
CA MET A 1 -22.05 3.37 12.53
C MET A 1 -21.17 2.51 11.62
N ARG A 2 -21.41 1.19 11.45
CA ARG A 2 -20.47 0.30 10.75
C ARG A 2 -20.42 0.42 9.22
N GLU A 3 -21.46 0.92 8.57
CA GLU A 3 -21.39 1.28 7.13
C GLU A 3 -20.45 2.47 6.89
N ALA A 4 -20.47 3.47 7.77
CA ALA A 4 -19.52 4.57 7.70
C ALA A 4 -18.07 4.08 7.89
N GLU A 5 -17.84 3.09 8.76
CA GLU A 5 -16.54 2.44 8.92
C GLU A 5 -16.09 1.71 7.64
N ALA A 6 -16.99 1.01 6.96
CA ALA A 6 -16.71 0.36 5.68
C ALA A 6 -16.36 1.37 4.57
N ILE A 7 -17.10 2.47 4.50
CA ILE A 7 -16.85 3.58 3.56
C ILE A 7 -15.47 4.19 3.83
N VAL A 8 -15.17 4.52 5.09
CA VAL A 8 -13.88 5.09 5.50
C VAL A 8 -12.72 4.14 5.18
N ALA A 9 -12.82 2.86 5.53
CA ALA A 9 -11.80 1.86 5.21
C ALA A 9 -11.58 1.74 3.69
N THR A 10 -12.64 1.81 2.90
CA THR A 10 -12.55 1.77 1.43
C THR A 10 -11.84 3.00 0.87
N LEU A 11 -12.13 4.19 1.39
CA LEU A 11 -11.47 5.43 0.98
C LEU A 11 -9.98 5.41 1.33
N ARG A 12 -9.62 5.04 2.56
CA ARG A 12 -8.22 4.88 2.98
C ARG A 12 -7.47 3.88 2.13
N LEU A 13 -8.11 2.75 1.80
CA LEU A 13 -7.51 1.75 0.91
C LEU A 13 -7.23 2.31 -0.49
N ARG A 14 -8.11 3.16 -1.04
CA ARG A 14 -7.88 3.84 -2.32
C ARG A 14 -6.72 4.82 -2.24
N GLU A 15 -6.66 5.62 -1.18
CA GLU A 15 -5.59 6.59 -0.95
C GLU A 15 -4.22 5.92 -0.84
N VAL A 16 -4.11 4.87 -0.01
CA VAL A 16 -2.85 4.12 0.16
C VAL A 16 -2.42 3.48 -1.16
N ARG A 17 -3.35 2.95 -1.96
CA ARG A 17 -3.03 2.41 -3.30
C ARG A 17 -2.52 3.50 -4.25
N ALA A 18 -3.17 4.67 -4.27
CA ALA A 18 -2.73 5.79 -5.10
C ALA A 18 -1.32 6.25 -4.71
N MET A 19 -1.04 6.37 -3.40
CA MET A 19 0.29 6.72 -2.90
C MET A 19 1.34 5.68 -3.30
N LEU A 20 1.03 4.38 -3.20
CA LEU A 20 1.93 3.30 -3.63
C LEU A 20 2.26 3.36 -5.12
N LEU A 21 1.29 3.68 -5.98
CA LEU A 21 1.51 3.83 -7.42
C LEU A 21 2.46 5.00 -7.72
N THR A 22 2.22 6.16 -7.10
CA THR A 22 3.12 7.31 -7.21
C THR A 22 4.52 6.97 -6.74
N LEU A 23 4.64 6.26 -5.62
CA LEU A 23 5.92 5.88 -5.05
C LEU A 23 6.68 4.85 -5.91
N ALA A 24 5.97 3.96 -6.62
CA ALA A 24 6.58 3.05 -7.58
C ALA A 24 7.24 3.80 -8.74
N VAL A 25 6.60 4.85 -9.26
CA VAL A 25 7.19 5.72 -10.29
C VAL A 25 8.41 6.45 -9.74
N THR A 26 8.31 7.02 -8.54
CA THR A 26 9.43 7.71 -7.87
C THR A 26 10.60 6.76 -7.61
N ARG A 27 10.33 5.53 -7.17
CA ARG A 27 11.35 4.49 -6.97
C ARG A 27 12.07 4.18 -8.27
N ARG A 28 11.33 4.04 -9.37
CA ARG A 28 11.95 3.80 -10.69
C ARG A 28 12.87 4.95 -11.10
N LYS A 29 12.43 6.20 -10.91
CA LYS A 29 13.25 7.39 -11.18
C LYS A 29 14.52 7.42 -10.32
N ALA A 30 14.41 7.16 -9.03
CA ALA A 30 15.55 7.10 -8.12
C ALA A 30 16.55 5.99 -8.51
N GLN A 31 16.06 4.81 -8.90
CA GLN A 31 16.89 3.71 -9.41
C GLN A 31 17.65 4.09 -10.68
N LEU A 32 16.99 4.77 -11.62
CA LEU A 32 17.62 5.24 -12.86
C LEU A 32 18.70 6.29 -12.60
N ALA A 33 18.44 7.23 -11.68
CA ALA A 33 19.42 8.23 -11.26
C ALA A 33 20.65 7.55 -10.63
N TRP A 34 20.43 6.62 -9.70
CA TRP A 34 21.50 5.83 -9.09
C TRP A 34 22.35 5.08 -10.12
N SER A 35 21.73 4.35 -11.04
CA SER A 35 22.46 3.62 -12.09
C SER A 35 23.22 4.56 -13.02
N SER A 36 22.63 5.71 -13.37
CA SER A 36 23.25 6.70 -14.25
C SER A 36 24.49 7.31 -13.61
N VAL A 37 24.40 7.73 -12.35
CA VAL A 37 25.55 8.30 -11.61
C VAL A 37 26.65 7.26 -11.44
N ARG A 38 26.33 5.99 -11.15
CA ARG A 38 27.33 4.91 -11.09
C ARG A 38 28.07 4.71 -12.40
N ARG A 39 27.35 4.74 -13.53
CA ARG A 39 27.98 4.62 -14.86
C ARG A 39 28.92 5.78 -15.14
N LEU A 40 28.46 7.01 -14.90
CA LEU A 40 29.27 8.22 -15.09
C LEU A 40 30.51 8.22 -14.19
N LEU A 41 30.40 7.71 -12.95
CA LEU A 41 31.53 7.59 -12.04
C LEU A 41 32.59 6.62 -12.60
N ALA A 42 32.16 5.46 -13.10
CA ALA A 42 33.07 4.49 -13.71
C ALA A 42 33.71 4.98 -15.01
N GLU A 43 33.05 5.88 -15.75
CA GLU A 43 33.66 6.60 -16.88
C GLU A 43 34.73 7.58 -16.39
N ALA A 44 34.41 8.44 -15.43
CA ALA A 44 35.36 9.42 -14.88
C ALA A 44 36.59 8.76 -14.22
N GLU A 45 36.40 7.62 -13.54
CA GLU A 45 37.51 6.85 -12.95
C GLU A 45 38.45 6.28 -14.02
N ARG A 46 37.92 5.87 -15.18
CA ARG A 46 38.74 5.40 -16.32
C ARG A 46 39.46 6.53 -17.03
N GLU A 47 38.85 7.71 -17.09
CA GLU A 47 39.41 8.91 -17.72
C GLU A 47 40.47 9.62 -16.83
N GLY A 48 40.56 9.25 -15.54
CA GLY A 48 41.49 9.88 -14.59
C GLY A 48 41.06 11.28 -14.15
N ASP A 49 39.79 11.67 -14.39
CA ASP A 49 39.26 12.98 -14.03
C ASP A 49 38.87 13.01 -12.54
N ALA A 50 39.87 13.30 -11.69
CA ALA A 50 39.73 13.29 -10.24
C ALA A 50 38.65 14.26 -9.72
N GLU A 51 38.48 15.42 -10.36
CA GLU A 51 37.48 16.42 -9.96
C GLU A 51 36.06 15.91 -10.26
N ARG A 52 35.85 15.36 -11.45
CA ARG A 52 34.58 14.74 -11.84
C ARG A 52 34.27 13.53 -10.98
N VAL A 53 35.25 12.70 -10.64
CA VAL A 53 35.10 11.56 -9.73
C VAL A 53 34.60 12.02 -8.36
N GLN A 54 35.18 13.07 -7.79
CA GLN A 54 34.78 13.58 -6.48
C GLN A 54 33.31 14.07 -6.49
N ARG A 55 32.94 14.89 -7.48
CA ARG A 55 31.56 15.37 -7.66
C ARG A 55 30.57 14.20 -7.83
N LEU A 56 30.92 13.20 -8.63
CA LEU A 56 30.05 12.05 -8.88
C LEU A 56 29.89 11.15 -7.66
N ARG A 57 30.90 11.05 -6.78
CA ARG A 57 30.77 10.34 -5.50
C ARG A 57 29.78 11.01 -4.56
N GLU A 58 29.75 12.34 -4.53
CA GLU A 58 28.76 13.10 -3.74
C GLU A 58 27.35 12.90 -4.29
N ASN A 59 27.18 13.03 -5.61
CA ASN A 59 25.91 12.74 -6.28
C ASN A 59 25.45 11.30 -6.05
N LEU A 60 26.39 10.35 -6.00
CA LEU A 60 26.08 8.96 -5.73
C LEU A 60 25.54 8.81 -4.31
N ARG A 61 26.22 9.37 -3.29
CA ARG A 61 25.73 9.34 -1.90
C ARG A 61 24.33 9.95 -1.78
N GLU A 62 24.04 11.03 -2.50
CA GLU A 62 22.72 11.64 -2.51
C GLU A 62 21.66 10.74 -3.17
N ALA A 63 21.97 10.16 -4.33
CA ALA A 63 21.10 9.19 -4.99
C ALA A 63 20.84 7.96 -4.08
N HIS A 64 21.83 7.52 -3.29
CA HIS A 64 21.66 6.45 -2.30
C HIS A 64 20.60 6.83 -1.26
N ARG A 65 20.75 8.02 -0.66
CA ARG A 65 19.83 8.52 0.38
C ARG A 65 18.41 8.66 -0.16
N CYS A 66 18.26 9.18 -1.37
CA CYS A 66 16.97 9.30 -2.04
C CYS A 66 16.32 7.92 -2.23
N LEU A 67 17.07 6.95 -2.78
CA LEU A 67 16.56 5.60 -2.98
C LEU A 67 16.19 4.92 -1.65
N ALA A 68 17.03 5.05 -0.63
CA ALA A 68 16.77 4.50 0.70
C ALA A 68 15.48 5.08 1.32
N SER A 69 15.28 6.39 1.23
CA SER A 69 14.06 7.07 1.69
C SER A 69 12.82 6.55 0.97
N VAL A 70 12.88 6.41 -0.35
CA VAL A 70 11.75 5.89 -1.15
C VAL A 70 11.43 4.44 -0.80
N LEU A 71 12.44 3.60 -0.58
CA LEU A 71 12.24 2.21 -0.15
C LEU A 71 11.62 2.13 1.24
N HIS A 72 12.06 2.98 2.16
CA HIS A 72 11.48 3.07 3.50
C HIS A 72 9.99 3.47 3.42
N SER A 73 9.65 4.55 2.72
CA SER A 73 8.26 4.97 2.50
C SER A 73 7.42 3.87 1.84
N SER A 74 8.02 3.07 0.94
CA SER A 74 7.31 1.96 0.29
C SER A 74 6.94 0.88 1.29
N SER A 75 7.86 0.56 2.22
CA SER A 75 7.61 -0.44 3.26
C SER A 75 6.51 0.01 4.23
N VAL A 76 6.50 1.29 4.60
CA VAL A 76 5.47 1.88 5.49
C VAL A 76 4.10 1.82 4.83
N LEU A 77 3.99 2.23 3.56
CA LEU A 77 2.72 2.19 2.84
C LEU A 77 2.24 0.76 2.56
N ALA A 78 3.15 -0.19 2.30
CA ALA A 78 2.77 -1.60 2.11
C ALA A 78 2.19 -2.21 3.40
N ARG A 79 2.73 -1.83 4.56
CA ARG A 79 2.17 -2.19 5.86
C ARG A 79 0.79 -1.56 6.07
N ALA A 80 0.65 -0.26 5.85
CA ALA A 80 -0.63 0.44 5.94
C ALA A 80 -1.70 -0.20 5.03
N LEU A 81 -1.33 -0.58 3.80
CA LEU A 81 -2.23 -1.27 2.88
C LEU A 81 -2.75 -2.59 3.46
N SER A 82 -1.87 -3.34 4.12
CA SER A 82 -2.22 -4.63 4.73
C SER A 82 -3.15 -4.44 5.93
N GLU A 83 -2.90 -3.43 6.74
CA GLU A 83 -3.73 -3.07 7.90
C GLU A 83 -5.14 -2.63 7.47
N GLU A 84 -5.25 -1.77 6.44
CA GLU A 84 -6.53 -1.32 5.88
C GLU A 84 -7.31 -2.47 5.22
N ARG A 85 -6.63 -3.39 4.52
CA ARG A 85 -7.27 -4.62 3.99
C ARG A 85 -7.84 -5.47 5.12
N ALA A 86 -7.08 -5.68 6.19
CA ALA A 86 -7.54 -6.47 7.33
C ALA A 86 -8.73 -5.81 8.04
N ALA A 87 -8.75 -4.48 8.14
CA ALA A 87 -9.88 -3.74 8.67
C ALA A 87 -11.16 -3.96 7.84
N LEU A 88 -11.05 -3.88 6.51
CA LEU A 88 -12.18 -4.10 5.62
C LEU A 88 -12.72 -5.55 5.71
N VAL A 89 -11.83 -6.54 5.81
CA VAL A 89 -12.22 -7.95 6.00
C VAL A 89 -13.01 -8.11 7.30
N ARG A 90 -12.51 -7.59 8.42
CA ARG A 90 -13.21 -7.67 9.72
C ARG A 90 -14.61 -7.05 9.68
N VAL A 91 -14.74 -5.88 9.05
CA VAL A 91 -16.05 -5.21 8.90
C VAL A 91 -16.99 -6.06 8.04
N THR A 92 -16.48 -6.66 6.97
CA THR A 92 -17.28 -7.49 6.05
C THR A 92 -17.74 -8.79 6.71
N GLU A 93 -16.84 -9.50 7.40
CA GLU A 93 -17.15 -10.73 8.14
C GLU A 93 -18.21 -10.50 9.21
N HIS A 94 -18.10 -9.37 9.91
CA HIS A 94 -19.09 -8.98 10.91
C HIS A 94 -20.47 -8.74 10.27
N ARG A 95 -20.52 -8.01 9.15
CA ARG A 95 -21.77 -7.77 8.41
C ARG A 95 -22.40 -9.08 7.93
N ILE A 96 -21.60 -10.00 7.37
CA ILE A 96 -22.10 -11.29 6.90
C ILE A 96 -22.69 -12.10 8.05
N ARG A 97 -22.00 -12.17 9.20
CA ARG A 97 -22.51 -12.87 10.39
C ARG A 97 -23.87 -12.33 10.84
N HIS A 98 -24.01 -11.02 10.94
CA HIS A 98 -25.30 -10.42 11.30
C HIS A 98 -26.40 -10.69 10.29
N GLN A 99 -26.08 -10.67 8.99
CA GLN A 99 -27.05 -11.00 7.96
C GLN A 99 -27.50 -12.46 8.07
N VAL A 100 -26.56 -13.39 8.33
CA VAL A 100 -26.87 -14.81 8.53
C VAL A 100 -27.74 -15.01 9.76
N GLU A 101 -27.44 -14.33 10.88
CA GLU A 101 -28.25 -14.39 12.09
C GLU A 101 -29.67 -13.82 11.88
N ALA A 102 -29.79 -12.69 11.19
CA ALA A 102 -31.08 -12.08 10.85
C ALA A 102 -31.92 -13.02 9.96
N ASN A 103 -31.31 -13.58 8.92
CA ASN A 103 -31.96 -14.54 8.04
C ASN A 103 -32.41 -15.80 8.80
N ARG A 104 -31.58 -16.29 9.73
CA ARG A 104 -31.93 -17.45 10.56
C ARG A 104 -33.14 -17.19 11.45
N ARG A 105 -33.28 -15.98 12.02
CA ARG A 105 -34.45 -15.61 12.84
C ARG A 105 -35.71 -15.56 11.99
N LEU A 106 -35.65 -14.94 10.82
CA LEU A 106 -36.78 -14.87 9.89
C LEU A 106 -37.27 -16.27 9.46
N LEU A 107 -36.35 -17.20 9.19
CA LEU A 107 -36.72 -18.58 8.85
C LEU A 107 -37.45 -19.29 10.00
N VAL A 108 -36.99 -19.11 11.24
CA VAL A 108 -37.64 -19.70 12.43
C VAL A 108 -39.04 -19.10 12.66
N GLU A 109 -39.22 -17.81 12.41
CA GLU A 109 -40.52 -17.13 12.50
C GLU A 109 -41.49 -17.67 11.43
N CYS A 110 -41.05 -17.84 10.17
CA CYS A 110 -41.87 -18.40 9.11
C CYS A 110 -42.27 -19.87 9.36
N ASP A 111 -41.37 -20.70 9.91
CA ASP A 111 -41.68 -22.09 10.25
C ASP A 111 -42.67 -22.20 11.43
N GLY A 112 -42.67 -21.22 12.33
CA GLY A 112 -43.62 -21.13 13.44
C GLY A 112 -45.04 -20.75 13.01
N GLU A 113 -45.18 -19.89 12.00
CA GLU A 113 -46.48 -19.46 11.47
C GLU A 113 -47.21 -20.57 10.69
N HIS A 114 -46.49 -21.51 10.08
CA HIS A 114 -47.06 -22.65 9.35
C HIS A 114 -47.54 -23.80 10.26
N MET A 115 -47.25 -23.76 11.56
CA MET A 115 -47.71 -24.75 12.54
C MET A 115 -48.97 -24.31 13.32
N THR A 116 -49.49 -23.10 13.05
CA THR A 116 -50.63 -22.49 13.78
C THR A 116 -51.89 -22.28 12.94
N THR A 117 -52.00 -22.88 11.76
CA THR A 117 -53.27 -22.96 11.02
C THR A 117 -53.93 -24.33 11.23
N PRO A 118 -55.12 -24.40 11.87
CA PRO A 118 -55.85 -25.64 12.12
C PRO A 118 -56.45 -26.28 10.86
#